data_AF-A0ABC9BN68-F1
#
_entry.id   AF-A0ABC9BN68-F1
#
_cell.length_a   1.000
_cell.length_b   1.000
_cell.length_c   1.000
_cell.angle_alpha   90.00
_cell.angle_beta   90.00
_cell.angle_gamma   90.00
#
_symmetry.space_group_name_H-M   'P 1'
#
loop_
_entity.id
_entity.type
_entity.pdbx_description
1 polymer ?
#
loop_
_entity_poly.entity_id
_entity_poly.type
_entity_poly.pdbx_seq_one_letter_code
_entity_poly.pdbx_strand_id
1 'polypeptide(L)'
;MFVEYKGKIVRAEQIERLVCFKYMEGGSLEKHISDDSCDLDWRTSFKIIRGICEGLNHLHTTKGKPIYHLDLKPANILLDKNKTAKIGDLGLSNLVGSTKIHGTNDRKGTKGYMPPEYINEGVVSNKFDVFSLGVIIIKMLAGNTGYDRRHEMPPERFIEFVTEKWKEKLQGTKVYLSQEADILQLKTCVDIALRCVKEERNERPGINGIVNELEKLEPEKDKISTNPAYYRSGVCQDIRQREHLFHLYMTQRGVAITDSNEKIIAGSGFGTLAVDDFPIRDGPAPNANLVGRARGMHFSAGMDDDHWLFCHSIVFTDTRFKGSSLKMLGDFAHENDAEWAIVGGTGEFAYANGAVTVKVIQSHNPATGRIFHLRIRAFCLCIPEKTKMGPWDKEAGAAFDIPEAEPPRCLQTVTVEYGDVINSIAFSYSNEAGEKKTAGPWGSHGALTRTIMLAPSEIIKQVLGTTSTVGEDTVVTSLTLVSNLTTYGPFGTTNGTPFCSQAPESNRSIAGFYARAGEAVNALGVYYTPEN
;
A
#
# COMPACT_ATOMS: atom_id res chain seq x y z
N MET A 1 15.00 40.13 9.85
CA MET A 1 15.32 40.71 11.17
C MET A 1 16.54 41.63 11.04
N PHE A 2 16.80 42.50 12.01
CA PHE A 2 18.05 43.28 12.06
C PHE A 2 19.03 42.57 12.99
N VAL A 3 20.24 42.28 12.52
CA VAL A 3 21.31 41.62 13.30
C VAL A 3 22.59 42.43 13.19
N GLU A 4 23.40 42.41 14.24
CA GLU A 4 24.71 43.03 14.23
C GLU A 4 25.72 42.12 13.52
N TYR A 5 26.31 42.62 12.42
CA TYR A 5 27.38 41.94 11.71
C TYR A 5 28.55 42.91 11.54
N LYS A 6 29.68 42.58 12.18
CA LYS A 6 30.91 43.41 12.19
C LYS A 6 30.65 44.86 12.62
N GLY A 7 29.90 45.07 13.70
CA GLY A 7 29.61 46.39 14.26
C GLY A 7 28.63 47.24 13.45
N LYS A 8 27.96 46.66 12.45
CA LYS A 8 26.88 47.32 11.69
C LYS A 8 25.60 46.52 11.82
N ILE A 9 24.48 47.23 12.03
CA ILE A 9 23.15 46.63 11.99
C ILE A 9 22.79 46.38 10.52
N VAL A 10 22.67 45.12 10.14
CA VAL A 10 22.30 44.70 8.78
C VAL A 10 20.92 44.03 8.78
N ARG A 11 20.16 44.25 7.70
CA ARG A 11 18.91 43.53 7.48
C ARG A 11 19.26 42.13 7.00
N ALA A 12 19.01 41.13 7.84
CA ALA A 12 19.14 39.73 7.48
C ALA A 12 17.77 39.15 7.12
N GLU A 13 17.72 38.39 6.03
CA GLU A 13 16.60 37.51 5.72
C GLU A 13 16.67 36.31 6.66
N GLN A 14 15.55 36.03 7.33
CA GLN A 14 15.40 34.81 8.11
C GLN A 14 14.89 33.73 7.17
N ILE A 15 15.74 32.76 6.86
CA ILE A 15 15.34 31.61 6.06
C ILE A 15 14.65 30.62 6.98
N GLU A 16 13.33 30.52 6.88
CA GLU A 16 12.57 29.46 7.52
C GLU A 16 12.60 28.20 6.63
N ARG A 17 12.82 27.04 7.26
CA ARG A 17 12.80 25.75 6.58
C ARG A 17 11.69 24.92 7.16
N LEU A 18 10.79 24.45 6.30
CA LEU A 18 9.64 23.63 6.67
C LEU A 18 9.83 22.25 6.03
N VAL A 19 9.45 21.20 6.77
CA VAL A 19 9.37 19.84 6.24
C VAL A 19 7.94 19.36 6.41
N CYS A 20 7.29 19.04 5.29
CA CYS A 20 5.90 18.63 5.26
C CYS A 20 5.81 17.10 5.22
N PHE A 21 5.05 16.52 6.15
CA PHE A 21 4.80 15.08 6.22
C PHE A 21 3.31 14.80 6.09
N LYS A 22 2.97 13.56 5.71
CA LYS A 22 1.60 13.06 5.83
C LYS A 22 1.15 13.15 7.29
N TYR A 23 -0.06 13.69 7.52
CA TYR A 23 -0.68 13.72 8.83
C TYR A 23 -1.00 12.29 9.31
N MET A 24 -0.68 12.01 10.58
CA MET A 24 -0.86 10.71 11.21
C MET A 24 -1.96 10.83 12.27
N GLU A 25 -3.15 10.30 11.96
CA GLU A 25 -4.38 10.56 12.73
C GLU A 25 -4.33 9.98 14.15
N GLY A 26 -3.55 8.91 14.36
CA GLY A 26 -3.36 8.29 15.66
C GLY A 26 -2.36 9.04 16.57
N GLY A 27 -1.72 10.09 16.07
CA GLY A 27 -0.70 10.85 16.80
C GLY A 27 0.56 10.05 17.11
N SER A 28 1.34 10.49 18.09
CA SER A 28 2.52 9.77 18.57
C SER A 28 2.14 8.63 19.52
N LEU A 29 2.94 7.57 19.55
CA LEU A 29 2.83 6.44 20.48
C LEU A 29 2.93 6.91 21.93
N GLU A 30 3.66 7.99 22.20
CA GLU A 30 3.77 8.61 23.52
C GLU A 30 2.41 8.90 24.16
N LYS A 31 1.41 9.30 23.37
CA LYS A 31 0.05 9.58 23.87
C LYS A 31 -0.69 8.34 24.38
N HIS A 32 -0.21 7.15 24.02
CA HIS A 32 -0.83 5.86 24.35
C HIS A 32 -0.08 5.15 25.50
N ILE A 33 1.07 5.67 25.95
CA ILE A 33 1.86 5.08 27.05
C ILE A 33 1.61 5.85 28.35
N SER A 34 1.09 5.15 29.37
CA SER A 34 0.89 5.68 30.73
C SER A 34 1.99 5.20 31.69
N ASP A 35 1.90 5.63 32.96
CA ASP A 35 2.80 5.16 34.02
C ASP A 35 2.64 3.67 34.34
N ASP A 36 1.47 3.11 34.00
CA ASP A 36 1.13 1.71 34.19
C ASP A 36 1.46 0.84 32.98
N SER A 37 0.91 1.14 31.81
CA SER A 37 1.14 0.41 30.56
C SER A 37 0.54 1.16 29.38
N CYS A 38 0.77 0.67 28.16
CA CYS A 38 0.02 1.12 26.99
C CYS A 38 -1.50 0.98 27.23
N ASP A 39 -2.31 1.93 26.79
CA ASP A 39 -3.78 1.87 26.86
C ASP A 39 -4.39 0.96 25.78
N LEU A 40 -3.67 0.73 24.68
CA LEU A 40 -4.06 -0.15 23.57
C LEU A 40 -4.19 -1.64 23.97
N ASP A 41 -5.03 -2.39 23.25
CA ASP A 41 -5.13 -3.84 23.42
C ASP A 41 -3.82 -4.56 23.00
N TRP A 42 -3.69 -5.82 23.42
CA TRP A 42 -2.47 -6.59 23.17
C TRP A 42 -2.15 -6.74 21.68
N ARG A 43 -3.15 -7.06 20.85
CA ARG A 43 -2.92 -7.32 19.42
C ARG A 43 -2.46 -6.06 18.72
N THR A 44 -3.07 -4.92 19.05
CA THR A 44 -2.61 -3.61 18.54
C THR A 44 -1.20 -3.29 19.04
N SER A 45 -0.90 -3.54 20.31
CA SER A 45 0.42 -3.30 20.89
C SER A 45 1.51 -4.16 20.24
N PHE A 46 1.24 -5.44 20.01
CA PHE A 46 2.12 -6.36 19.30
C PHE A 46 2.35 -5.93 17.85
N LYS A 47 1.28 -5.53 17.14
CA LYS A 47 1.37 -4.98 15.78
C LYS A 47 2.27 -3.74 15.73
N ILE A 48 2.16 -2.85 16.71
CA ILE A 48 2.99 -1.65 16.82
C ILE A 48 4.46 -2.04 17.06
N ILE A 49 4.74 -2.90 18.04
CA ILE A 49 6.11 -3.37 18.34
C ILE A 49 6.75 -3.95 17.08
N ARG A 50 6.03 -4.82 16.37
CA ARG A 50 6.51 -5.42 15.13
C ARG A 50 6.77 -4.37 14.04
N GLY A 51 5.84 -3.44 13.83
CA GLY A 51 6.00 -2.36 12.85
C GLY A 51 7.21 -1.47 13.14
N ILE A 52 7.52 -1.20 14.41
CA ILE A 52 8.74 -0.48 14.80
C ILE A 52 9.98 -1.32 14.45
N CYS A 53 9.99 -2.62 14.78
CA CYS A 53 11.10 -3.52 14.46
C CYS A 53 11.36 -3.62 12.95
N GLU A 54 10.30 -3.77 12.15
CA GLU A 54 10.37 -3.82 10.68
C GLU A 54 10.90 -2.50 10.10
N GLY A 55 10.37 -1.36 10.56
CA GLY A 55 10.82 -0.04 10.15
C GLY A 55 12.29 0.21 10.49
N LEU A 56 12.71 -0.19 11.70
CA LEU A 56 14.10 -0.04 12.12
C LEU A 56 15.04 -0.97 11.34
N ASN A 57 14.61 -2.20 11.06
CA ASN A 57 15.35 -3.13 10.21
C ASN A 57 15.55 -2.54 8.81
N HIS A 58 14.51 -1.91 8.24
CA HIS A 58 14.62 -1.23 6.96
C HIS A 58 15.69 -0.12 6.98
N LEU A 59 15.69 0.75 7.99
CA LEU A 59 16.69 1.81 8.14
C LEU A 59 18.12 1.24 8.22
N HIS A 60 18.32 0.18 9.00
CA HIS A 60 19.64 -0.43 9.22
C HIS A 60 20.14 -1.26 8.03
N THR A 61 19.24 -1.77 7.18
CA THR A 61 19.57 -2.65 6.04
C THR A 61 19.44 -1.97 4.68
N THR A 62 19.10 -0.68 4.65
CA THR A 62 18.99 0.11 3.40
C THR A 62 20.30 0.01 2.60
N LYS A 63 20.19 -0.25 1.28
CA LYS A 63 21.34 -0.40 0.38
C LYS A 63 22.15 0.89 0.31
N GLY A 64 23.48 0.79 0.42
CA GLY A 64 24.40 1.91 0.34
C GLY A 64 25.02 2.26 1.70
N LYS A 65 24.25 2.91 2.59
CA LYS A 65 24.71 3.27 3.94
C LYS A 65 23.57 3.06 4.95
N PRO A 66 23.80 2.29 6.04
CA PRO A 66 22.83 2.18 7.12
C PRO A 66 22.46 3.55 7.70
N ILE A 67 21.17 3.75 7.93
CA ILE A 67 20.63 4.94 8.58
C ILE A 67 20.41 4.59 10.05
N TYR A 68 21.10 5.28 10.96
CA TYR A 68 20.84 5.18 12.39
C TYR A 68 19.93 6.33 12.80
N HIS A 69 18.88 6.05 13.56
CA HIS A 69 17.90 7.06 13.93
C HIS A 69 18.46 8.01 15.00
N LEU A 70 19.11 7.47 16.03
CA LEU A 70 19.77 8.18 17.13
C LEU A 70 18.85 8.99 18.07
N ASP A 71 17.53 9.04 17.79
CA ASP A 71 16.51 9.65 18.66
C ASP A 71 15.22 8.83 18.67
N LEU A 72 15.34 7.50 18.62
CA LEU A 72 14.17 6.63 18.65
C LEU A 72 13.50 6.71 20.03
N LYS A 73 12.26 7.20 20.07
CA LYS A 73 11.45 7.38 21.29
C LYS A 73 9.96 7.33 20.94
N PRO A 74 9.04 7.15 21.92
CA PRO A 74 7.60 7.09 21.65
C PRO A 74 7.04 8.33 20.93
N ALA A 75 7.60 9.53 21.16
CA ALA A 75 7.21 10.75 20.46
C ALA A 75 7.49 10.70 18.94
N ASN A 76 8.50 9.92 18.54
CA ASN A 76 8.94 9.75 17.15
C ASN A 76 8.35 8.50 16.48
N ILE A 77 7.47 7.75 17.18
CA ILE A 77 6.68 6.68 16.57
C ILE A 77 5.27 7.22 16.33
N LEU A 78 4.92 7.47 15.08
CA LEU A 78 3.61 7.98 14.69
C LEU A 78 2.67 6.84 14.30
N LEU A 79 1.38 7.01 14.56
CA LEU A 79 0.34 6.02 14.29
C LEU A 79 -0.65 6.56 13.25
N ASP A 80 -0.93 5.78 12.21
CA ASP A 80 -2.01 6.11 11.26
C ASP A 80 -3.41 5.78 11.82
N LYS A 81 -4.45 6.09 11.03
CA LYS A 81 -5.86 5.73 11.36
C LYS A 81 -6.10 4.27 11.76
N ASN A 82 -5.24 3.34 11.30
CA ASN A 82 -5.33 1.90 11.56
C ASN A 82 -4.34 1.43 12.63
N LYS A 83 -3.78 2.36 13.43
CA LYS A 83 -2.77 2.11 14.46
C LYS A 83 -1.52 1.40 13.92
N THR A 84 -1.18 1.63 12.66
CA THR A 84 0.07 1.15 12.07
C THR A 84 1.20 2.10 12.43
N ALA A 85 2.28 1.56 12.99
CA ALA A 85 3.42 2.35 13.43
C ALA A 85 4.29 2.83 12.26
N LYS A 86 4.73 4.09 12.32
CA LYS A 86 5.69 4.70 11.40
C LYS A 86 6.75 5.46 12.18
N ILE A 87 8.00 5.19 11.87
CA ILE A 87 9.15 5.89 12.45
C ILE A 87 9.26 7.27 11.79
N GLY A 88 9.25 8.34 12.59
CA GLY A 88 9.40 9.72 12.16
C GLY A 88 10.66 10.37 12.74
N ASP A 89 10.89 11.64 12.38
CA ASP A 89 11.99 12.48 12.86
C ASP A 89 13.40 11.86 12.76
N LEU A 90 13.93 11.83 11.54
CA LEU A 90 15.30 11.44 11.25
C LEU A 90 16.31 12.59 11.39
N GLY A 91 15.98 13.66 12.14
CA GLY A 91 16.79 14.87 12.23
C GLY A 91 18.23 14.66 12.73
N LEU A 92 18.48 13.59 13.49
CA LEU A 92 19.81 13.22 13.99
C LEU A 92 20.55 12.19 13.13
N SER A 93 19.90 11.63 12.10
CA SER A 93 20.45 10.51 11.31
C SER A 93 21.72 10.85 10.51
N ASN A 94 21.94 12.13 10.21
CA ASN A 94 23.11 12.63 9.50
C ASN A 94 24.36 12.88 10.37
N LEU A 95 24.32 12.58 11.69
CA LEU A 95 25.50 12.75 12.56
C LEU A 95 26.63 11.72 12.32
N VAL A 96 26.40 10.70 11.49
CA VAL A 96 27.31 9.57 11.31
C VAL A 96 28.40 9.87 10.27
N GLY A 97 29.13 10.97 10.47
CA GLY A 97 30.39 11.28 9.78
C GLY A 97 31.62 10.72 10.51
N SER A 98 31.51 10.52 11.82
CA SER A 98 32.55 9.91 12.68
C SER A 98 31.91 8.94 13.68
N THR A 99 32.53 7.77 13.90
CA THR A 99 32.06 6.74 14.85
C THR A 99 32.20 7.13 16.32
N LYS A 100 32.83 8.27 16.60
CA LYS A 100 32.95 8.89 17.92
C LYS A 100 32.56 10.36 17.84
N ILE A 101 31.78 10.80 18.82
CA ILE A 101 31.50 12.22 19.08
C ILE A 101 32.44 12.67 20.21
N HIS A 102 33.18 13.77 20.01
CA HIS A 102 34.12 14.30 20.99
C HIS A 102 33.41 15.26 21.95
N GLY A 103 33.51 15.02 23.26
CA GLY A 103 32.95 15.90 24.30
C GLY A 103 31.53 15.52 24.75
N THR A 104 31.26 15.68 26.06
CA THR A 104 29.96 15.34 26.69
C THR A 104 28.82 16.27 26.26
N ASN A 105 29.13 17.53 25.92
CA ASN A 105 28.14 18.56 25.57
C ASN A 105 27.64 18.48 24.11
N ASP A 106 28.30 17.71 23.25
CA ASP A 106 27.93 17.55 21.83
C ASP A 106 27.03 16.33 21.58
N ARG A 107 26.69 15.57 22.63
CA ARG A 107 25.82 14.40 22.52
C ARG A 107 24.38 14.81 22.27
N LYS A 108 23.80 14.32 21.17
CA LYS A 108 22.42 14.58 20.75
C LYS A 108 21.59 13.31 20.92
N GLY A 109 20.35 13.48 21.36
CA GLY A 109 19.41 12.39 21.61
C GLY A 109 18.63 12.62 22.91
N THR A 110 17.57 11.84 23.10
CA THR A 110 16.68 12.00 24.26
C THR A 110 17.18 11.19 25.47
N LYS A 111 17.34 11.87 26.62
CA LYS A 111 17.72 11.21 27.89
C LYS A 111 16.71 10.11 28.25
N GLY A 112 17.23 8.97 28.73
CA GLY A 112 16.43 7.77 29.01
C GLY A 112 16.31 6.79 27.83
N TYR A 113 16.61 7.22 26.60
CA TYR A 113 16.65 6.34 25.42
C TYR A 113 18.06 6.18 24.84
N MET A 114 19.03 6.95 25.34
CA MET A 114 20.44 6.85 24.97
C MET A 114 21.11 5.67 25.68
N PRO A 115 21.90 4.85 24.96
CA PRO A 115 22.60 3.72 25.54
C PRO A 115 23.83 4.16 26.36
N PRO A 116 24.27 3.35 27.34
CA PRO A 116 25.35 3.70 28.26
C PRO A 116 26.68 3.97 27.54
N GLU A 117 27.05 3.21 26.51
CA GLU A 117 28.28 3.43 25.75
C GLU A 117 28.28 4.76 24.98
N TYR A 118 27.11 5.27 24.61
CA TYR A 118 27.01 6.59 24.01
C TYR A 118 27.16 7.67 25.07
N ILE A 119 26.51 7.51 26.21
CA ILE A 119 26.58 8.44 27.35
C ILE A 119 27.98 8.48 27.97
N ASN A 120 28.72 7.37 27.98
CA ASN A 120 30.04 7.30 28.60
C ASN A 120 31.14 7.64 27.60
N GLU A 121 31.09 7.05 26.41
CA GLU A 121 32.20 7.06 25.44
C GLU A 121 31.88 7.80 24.13
N GLY A 122 30.63 8.20 23.91
CA GLY A 122 30.21 8.86 22.66
C GLY A 122 30.19 7.93 21.44
N VAL A 123 30.08 6.61 21.67
CA VAL A 123 30.11 5.62 20.58
C VAL A 123 28.74 5.46 19.93
N VAL A 124 28.71 5.59 18.61
CA VAL A 124 27.50 5.39 17.79
C VAL A 124 27.61 4.08 17.01
N SER A 125 26.54 3.28 17.03
CA SER A 125 26.43 2.04 16.26
C SER A 125 24.96 1.69 16.00
N ASN A 126 24.69 0.67 15.18
CA ASN A 126 23.35 0.12 15.03
C ASN A 126 22.74 -0.38 16.36
N LYS A 127 23.57 -0.68 17.37
CA LYS A 127 23.11 -1.09 18.71
C LYS A 127 22.54 0.05 19.54
N PHE A 128 22.71 1.30 19.10
CA PHE A 128 22.08 2.46 19.71
C PHE A 128 20.57 2.36 19.60
N ASP A 129 20.06 2.27 18.37
CA ASP A 129 18.61 2.25 18.14
C ASP A 129 17.96 0.97 18.71
N VAL A 130 18.71 -0.14 18.76
CA VAL A 130 18.27 -1.38 19.41
C VAL A 130 18.06 -1.17 20.91
N PHE A 131 18.95 -0.45 21.59
CA PHE A 131 18.76 -0.10 23.00
C PHE A 131 17.51 0.76 23.18
N SER A 132 17.37 1.82 22.38
CA SER A 132 16.20 2.71 22.42
C SER A 132 14.89 1.94 22.15
N LEU A 133 14.90 1.00 21.21
CA LEU A 133 13.78 0.07 20.95
C LEU A 133 13.41 -0.74 22.20
N GLY A 134 14.41 -1.31 22.89
CA GLY A 134 14.18 -2.06 24.13
C GLY A 134 13.50 -1.20 25.21
N VAL A 135 13.94 0.05 25.37
CA VAL A 135 13.29 1.01 26.29
C VAL A 135 11.84 1.26 25.89
N ILE A 136 11.56 1.46 24.59
CA ILE A 136 10.19 1.67 24.09
C ILE A 136 9.31 0.46 24.39
N ILE A 137 9.76 -0.75 24.09
CA ILE A 137 8.98 -1.97 24.35
C ILE A 137 8.72 -2.13 25.83
N ILE A 138 9.72 -1.94 26.71
CA ILE A 138 9.50 -2.00 28.17
C ILE A 138 8.44 -0.97 28.60
N LYS A 139 8.54 0.27 28.11
CA LYS A 139 7.55 1.30 28.46
C LYS A 139 6.15 0.99 27.94
N MET A 140 6.02 0.41 26.76
CA MET A 140 4.73 -0.05 26.25
C MET A 140 4.12 -1.13 27.15
N LEU A 141 4.94 -2.08 27.62
CA LEU A 141 4.44 -3.26 28.32
C LEU A 141 4.34 -3.08 29.84
N ALA A 142 5.20 -2.27 30.44
CA ALA A 142 5.30 -2.09 31.89
C ALA A 142 5.11 -0.62 32.34
N GLY A 143 4.84 0.30 31.42
CA GLY A 143 4.62 1.71 31.69
C GLY A 143 5.92 2.51 31.90
N ASN A 144 5.79 3.82 32.13
CA ASN A 144 6.96 4.69 32.34
C ASN A 144 7.82 4.25 33.55
N THR A 145 7.18 3.79 34.62
CA THR A 145 7.85 3.31 35.84
C THR A 145 8.43 1.91 35.67
N GLY A 146 7.90 1.13 34.72
CA GLY A 146 8.33 -0.24 34.45
C GLY A 146 9.76 -0.36 33.97
N TYR A 147 10.30 0.68 33.33
CA TYR A 147 11.71 0.70 32.96
C TYR A 147 12.61 0.61 34.19
N ASP A 148 12.42 1.46 35.20
CA ASP A 148 13.28 1.47 36.39
C ASP A 148 13.11 0.18 37.21
N ARG A 149 11.87 -0.32 37.31
CA ARG A 149 11.54 -1.55 38.03
C ARG A 149 12.19 -2.82 37.48
N ARG A 150 12.66 -2.81 36.23
CA ARG A 150 13.35 -3.97 35.64
C ARG A 150 14.63 -4.35 36.38
N HIS A 151 15.24 -3.40 37.09
CA HIS A 151 16.46 -3.62 37.88
C HIS A 151 16.17 -4.06 39.32
N GLU A 152 14.90 -3.96 39.77
CA GLU A 152 14.48 -4.39 41.11
C GLU A 152 14.36 -5.91 41.24
N MET A 153 14.32 -6.64 40.11
CA MET A 153 14.09 -8.07 40.08
C MET A 153 14.83 -8.77 38.92
N PRO A 154 15.06 -10.09 39.02
CA PRO A 154 15.63 -10.87 37.91
C PRO A 154 14.75 -10.82 36.64
N PRO A 155 15.35 -10.99 35.44
CA PRO A 155 14.63 -11.00 34.16
C PRO A 155 13.39 -11.89 34.13
N GLU A 156 13.50 -13.11 34.67
CA GLU A 156 12.42 -14.10 34.67
C GLU A 156 11.22 -13.59 35.47
N ARG A 157 11.49 -12.99 36.63
CA ARG A 157 10.47 -12.41 37.50
C ARG A 157 9.84 -11.16 36.89
N PHE A 158 10.62 -10.35 36.15
CA PHE A 158 10.08 -9.20 35.43
C PHE A 158 9.14 -9.64 34.29
N ILE A 159 9.50 -10.68 33.54
CA ILE A 159 8.64 -11.27 32.51
C ILE A 159 7.33 -11.76 33.12
N GLU A 160 7.38 -12.45 34.26
CA GLU A 160 6.17 -12.90 34.98
C GLU A 160 5.32 -11.73 35.44
N PHE A 161 5.91 -10.72 36.08
CA PHE A 161 5.23 -9.51 36.54
C PHE A 161 4.46 -8.81 35.41
N VAL A 162 5.10 -8.59 34.26
CA VAL A 162 4.45 -7.98 33.08
C VAL A 162 3.38 -8.91 32.53
N THR A 163 3.63 -10.22 32.49
CA THR A 163 2.66 -11.21 32.00
C THR A 163 1.39 -11.22 32.84
N GLU A 164 1.49 -11.18 34.17
CA GLU A 164 0.36 -11.14 35.09
C GLU A 164 -0.48 -9.87 34.89
N LYS A 165 0.19 -8.71 34.80
CA LYS A 165 -0.47 -7.42 34.53
C LYS A 165 -1.30 -7.44 33.24
N TRP A 166 -0.76 -8.02 32.17
CA TRP A 166 -1.48 -8.11 30.90
C TRP A 166 -2.53 -9.22 30.85
N LYS A 167 -2.39 -10.29 31.64
CA LYS A 167 -3.43 -11.33 31.76
C LYS A 167 -4.75 -10.74 32.27
N GLU A 168 -4.70 -9.87 33.27
CA GLU A 168 -5.88 -9.16 33.77
C GLU A 168 -6.51 -8.28 32.68
N LYS A 169 -5.68 -7.54 31.93
CA LYS A 169 -6.12 -6.71 30.81
C LYS A 169 -6.75 -7.52 29.66
N LEU A 170 -6.22 -8.72 29.39
CA LEU A 170 -6.71 -9.64 28.37
C LEU A 170 -8.06 -10.28 28.74
N GLN A 171 -8.33 -10.52 30.03
CA GLN A 171 -9.59 -11.11 30.50
C GLN A 171 -10.82 -10.20 30.29
N GLY A 172 -10.63 -8.88 30.19
CA GLY A 172 -11.69 -7.91 29.90
C GLY A 172 -12.17 -7.91 28.43
N THR A 173 -11.47 -8.60 27.52
CA THR A 173 -11.73 -8.56 26.08
C THR A 173 -12.41 -9.86 25.62
N LYS A 174 -13.71 -9.82 25.31
CA LYS A 174 -14.50 -10.99 24.84
C LYS A 174 -14.05 -11.51 23.46
N VAL A 175 -12.93 -12.23 23.37
CA VAL A 175 -12.58 -13.05 22.20
C VAL A 175 -11.88 -14.34 22.66
N TYR A 176 -12.59 -15.46 22.59
CA TYR A 176 -12.27 -16.76 23.22
C TYR A 176 -11.20 -17.62 22.51
N LEU A 177 -10.34 -17.07 21.64
CA LEU A 177 -9.47 -17.90 20.77
C LEU A 177 -7.97 -17.53 20.73
N SER A 178 -7.42 -16.70 21.62
CA SER A 178 -6.00 -16.27 21.52
C SER A 178 -5.15 -16.21 22.80
N GLN A 179 -5.64 -16.57 23.98
CA GLN A 179 -4.89 -16.30 25.23
C GLN A 179 -3.49 -16.95 25.31
N GLU A 180 -3.29 -18.21 24.91
CA GLU A 180 -1.96 -18.86 25.02
C GLU A 180 -0.94 -18.31 24.03
N ALA A 181 -1.34 -18.09 22.77
CA ALA A 181 -0.48 -17.51 21.74
C ALA A 181 -0.14 -16.05 22.08
N ASP A 182 -1.12 -15.27 22.56
CA ASP A 182 -0.92 -13.89 23.00
C ASP A 182 0.04 -13.82 24.19
N ILE A 183 -0.10 -14.73 25.16
CA ILE A 183 0.83 -14.82 26.30
C ILE A 183 2.25 -15.18 25.84
N LEU A 184 2.39 -16.10 24.88
CA LEU A 184 3.70 -16.45 24.31
C LEU A 184 4.33 -15.27 23.57
N GLN A 185 3.54 -14.54 22.77
CA GLN A 185 3.99 -13.33 22.09
C GLN A 185 4.44 -12.27 23.10
N LEU A 186 3.66 -12.07 24.17
CA LEU A 186 3.96 -11.13 25.24
C LEU A 186 5.27 -11.46 25.94
N LYS A 187 5.43 -12.70 26.42
CA LYS A 187 6.66 -13.14 27.08
C LYS A 187 7.89 -12.94 26.20
N THR A 188 7.77 -13.31 24.92
CA THR A 188 8.86 -13.14 23.95
C THR A 188 9.17 -11.65 23.72
N CYS A 189 8.17 -10.77 23.63
CA CYS A 189 8.40 -9.32 23.49
C CYS A 189 9.13 -8.73 24.70
N VAL A 190 8.79 -9.15 25.93
CA VAL A 190 9.47 -8.70 27.14
C VAL A 190 10.92 -9.20 27.16
N ASP A 191 11.14 -10.47 26.84
CA ASP A 191 12.50 -11.04 26.75
C ASP A 191 13.37 -10.32 25.72
N ILE A 192 12.84 -10.08 24.51
CA ILE A 192 13.49 -9.28 23.47
C ILE A 192 13.87 -7.90 24.04
N ALA A 193 12.95 -7.23 24.72
CA ALA A 193 13.18 -5.90 25.25
C ALA A 193 14.29 -5.87 26.32
N LEU A 194 14.32 -6.87 27.21
CA LEU A 194 15.38 -7.04 28.21
C LEU A 194 16.75 -7.29 27.56
N ARG A 195 16.81 -8.14 26.52
CA ARG A 195 18.04 -8.36 25.74
C ARG A 195 18.50 -7.09 25.01
N CYS A 196 17.57 -6.28 24.52
CA CYS A 196 17.86 -5.00 23.85
C CYS A 196 18.51 -3.96 24.77
N VAL A 197 18.20 -3.96 26.08
CA VAL A 197 18.69 -2.95 27.04
C VAL A 197 19.90 -3.41 27.86
N LYS A 198 20.58 -4.49 27.46
CA LYS A 198 21.83 -4.92 28.12
C LYS A 198 22.89 -3.83 28.09
N GLU A 199 23.65 -3.72 29.18
CA GLU A 199 24.77 -2.77 29.31
C GLU A 199 25.79 -2.99 28.18
N GLU A 200 26.26 -4.22 28.01
CA GLU A 200 27.19 -4.60 26.95
C GLU A 200 26.52 -4.61 25.58
N ARG A 201 26.90 -3.66 24.71
CA ARG A 201 26.29 -3.47 23.39
C ARG A 201 26.35 -4.71 22.49
N ASN A 202 27.39 -5.53 22.65
CA ASN A 202 27.63 -6.71 21.81
C ASN A 202 26.70 -7.86 22.20
N GLU A 203 26.16 -7.87 23.43
CA GLU A 203 25.19 -8.86 23.88
C GLU A 203 23.77 -8.54 23.43
N ARG A 204 23.50 -7.30 22.99
CA ARG A 204 22.21 -6.93 22.42
C ARG A 204 21.99 -7.66 21.10
N PRO A 205 20.77 -8.09 20.77
CA PRO A 205 20.48 -8.75 19.49
C PRO A 205 20.69 -7.80 18.30
N GLY A 206 20.74 -8.36 17.09
CA GLY A 206 20.63 -7.57 15.86
C GLY A 206 19.17 -7.38 15.49
N ILE A 207 18.80 -6.23 14.92
CA ILE A 207 17.40 -5.93 14.58
C ILE A 207 16.76 -6.96 13.63
N ASN A 208 17.53 -7.46 12.65
CA ASN A 208 17.08 -8.55 11.77
C ASN A 208 16.76 -9.84 12.56
N GLY A 209 17.56 -10.17 13.59
CA GLY A 209 17.31 -11.32 14.45
C GLY A 209 16.00 -11.17 15.23
N ILE A 210 15.70 -9.97 15.73
CA ILE A 210 14.45 -9.65 16.42
C ILE A 210 13.25 -9.82 15.48
N VAL A 211 13.32 -9.29 14.26
CA VAL A 211 12.23 -9.42 13.27
C VAL A 211 11.94 -10.90 12.98
N ASN A 212 12.98 -11.70 12.70
CA ASN A 212 12.83 -13.14 12.45
C ASN A 212 12.26 -13.91 13.66
N GLU A 213 12.51 -13.44 14.88
CA GLU A 213 11.98 -14.03 16.10
C GLU A 213 10.48 -13.71 16.25
N LEU A 214 10.08 -12.47 15.98
CA LEU A 214 8.68 -12.03 16.03
C LEU A 214 7.81 -12.68 14.93
N GLU A 215 8.34 -12.89 13.72
CA GLU A 215 7.63 -13.56 12.61
C GLU A 215 7.22 -14.99 12.96
N LYS A 216 8.02 -15.70 13.77
CA LYS A 216 7.73 -17.09 14.18
C LYS A 216 6.55 -17.22 15.14
N LEU A 217 6.11 -16.12 15.74
CA LEU A 217 5.05 -16.10 16.76
C LEU A 217 3.65 -15.92 16.16
N GLU A 218 3.50 -15.93 14.84
CA GLU A 218 2.20 -15.78 14.17
C GLU A 218 1.40 -17.11 14.13
N PRO A 219 0.11 -17.10 14.54
CA PRO A 219 -0.76 -18.27 14.42
C PRO A 219 -1.08 -18.59 12.94
N GLU A 220 -1.26 -19.87 12.62
CA GLU A 220 -1.47 -20.34 11.24
C GLU A 220 -2.72 -19.76 10.53
N LYS A 221 -3.70 -19.28 11.29
CA LYS A 221 -4.89 -18.61 10.72
C LYS A 221 -4.61 -17.17 10.27
N ASP A 222 -3.60 -16.51 10.83
CA ASP A 222 -3.09 -15.22 10.37
C ASP A 222 -1.98 -15.38 9.31
N LYS A 223 -1.43 -16.60 9.12
CA LYS A 223 -0.57 -16.95 7.97
C LYS A 223 -1.27 -16.83 6.62
N ILE A 224 -2.60 -16.69 6.56
CA ILE A 224 -3.34 -16.38 5.33
C ILE A 224 -3.01 -14.96 4.81
N SER A 225 -2.28 -14.15 5.59
CA SER A 225 -1.67 -12.90 5.12
C SER A 225 -0.14 -12.94 5.09
N THR A 226 0.49 -14.11 4.94
CA THR A 226 1.92 -14.17 4.59
C THR A 226 2.06 -14.44 3.10
N ASN A 227 2.87 -13.63 2.44
CA ASN A 227 3.23 -13.81 1.04
C ASN A 227 3.91 -15.19 0.90
N PRO A 228 3.53 -16.05 -0.06
CA PRO A 228 4.22 -17.32 -0.24
C PRO A 228 5.71 -17.08 -0.51
N ALA A 229 6.59 -18.04 -0.20
CA ALA A 229 8.05 -17.83 -0.24
C ALA A 229 8.60 -17.37 -1.60
N TYR A 230 7.88 -17.68 -2.68
CA TYR A 230 8.17 -17.22 -4.03
C TYR A 230 7.76 -15.77 -4.30
N TYR A 231 7.09 -15.09 -3.38
CA TYR A 231 6.50 -13.75 -3.53
C TYR A 231 6.93 -12.80 -2.41
N ARG A 232 7.22 -11.55 -2.76
CA ARG A 232 7.39 -10.45 -1.81
C ARG A 232 6.66 -9.21 -2.33
N SER A 233 6.05 -8.45 -1.43
CA SER A 233 5.40 -7.19 -1.75
C SER A 233 6.16 -6.01 -1.16
N GLY A 234 6.34 -4.95 -1.95
CA GLY A 234 6.81 -3.65 -1.51
C GLY A 234 5.78 -2.56 -1.84
N VAL A 235 5.89 -1.40 -1.20
CA VAL A 235 5.16 -0.20 -1.63
C VAL A 235 6.20 0.86 -1.98
N CYS A 236 6.22 1.27 -3.24
CA CYS A 236 7.01 2.42 -3.67
C CYS A 236 6.29 3.68 -3.19
N GLN A 237 6.75 4.24 -2.07
CA GLN A 237 6.08 5.37 -1.40
C GLN A 237 6.05 6.64 -2.26
N ASP A 238 6.97 6.76 -3.22
CA ASP A 238 7.09 7.92 -4.10
C ASP A 238 6.08 7.94 -5.26
N ILE A 239 5.46 6.79 -5.63
CA ILE A 239 4.61 6.68 -6.84
C ILE A 239 3.25 5.99 -6.56
N ARG A 240 2.86 5.76 -5.29
CA ARG A 240 1.64 4.97 -4.96
C ARG A 240 1.55 3.67 -5.76
N GLN A 241 2.67 2.96 -5.94
CA GLN A 241 2.70 1.67 -6.65
C GLN A 241 2.99 0.54 -5.67
N ARG A 242 2.21 -0.53 -5.75
CA ARG A 242 2.48 -1.82 -5.11
C ARG A 242 3.47 -2.57 -5.99
N GLU A 243 4.64 -2.83 -5.45
CA GLU A 243 5.64 -3.66 -6.09
C GLU A 243 5.39 -5.12 -5.71
N HIS A 244 5.37 -5.98 -6.71
CA HIS A 244 5.22 -7.42 -6.62
C HIS A 244 6.49 -8.07 -7.17
N LEU A 245 7.20 -8.77 -6.29
CA LEU A 245 8.44 -9.49 -6.61
C LEU A 245 8.16 -10.99 -6.58
N PHE A 246 8.43 -11.70 -7.67
CA PHE A 246 8.28 -13.15 -7.74
C PHE A 246 9.58 -13.88 -8.13
N HIS A 247 9.75 -15.08 -7.58
CA HIS A 247 10.77 -16.07 -7.93
C HIS A 247 10.09 -17.36 -8.37
N LEU A 248 9.90 -17.53 -9.67
CA LEU A 248 9.11 -18.62 -10.25
C LEU A 248 9.92 -19.45 -11.24
N TYR A 249 9.43 -20.64 -11.55
CA TYR A 249 10.10 -21.57 -12.47
C TYR A 249 9.14 -22.00 -13.57
N MET A 250 9.54 -21.77 -14.82
CA MET A 250 8.78 -22.17 -16.01
C MET A 250 9.43 -23.39 -16.65
N THR A 251 8.62 -24.37 -17.04
CA THR A 251 9.11 -25.59 -17.73
C THR A 251 8.61 -25.66 -19.16
N GLN A 252 9.52 -25.68 -20.12
CA GLN A 252 9.21 -25.91 -21.54
C GLN A 252 9.55 -27.34 -21.91
N ARG A 253 8.62 -28.04 -22.56
CA ARG A 253 8.82 -29.36 -23.16
C ARG A 253 8.49 -29.28 -24.63
N GLY A 254 9.53 -29.43 -25.44
CA GLY A 254 9.45 -29.18 -26.87
C GLY A 254 8.58 -30.17 -27.64
N VAL A 255 8.20 -29.83 -28.88
CA VAL A 255 7.37 -30.68 -29.77
C VAL A 255 7.92 -32.10 -29.94
N ALA A 256 9.24 -32.30 -29.83
CA ALA A 256 9.88 -33.61 -29.93
C ALA A 256 9.69 -34.53 -28.69
N ILE A 257 9.04 -34.05 -27.63
CA ILE A 257 8.84 -34.77 -26.36
C ILE A 257 7.40 -35.32 -26.29
N THR A 258 7.23 -36.58 -25.84
CA THR A 258 5.94 -37.31 -25.78
C THR A 258 4.83 -36.60 -24.97
N ASP A 259 5.20 -35.69 -24.05
CA ASP A 259 4.31 -34.85 -23.23
C ASP A 259 4.65 -33.36 -23.44
N SER A 260 4.70 -32.96 -24.72
CA SER A 260 4.96 -31.59 -25.17
C SER A 260 3.91 -30.63 -24.61
N ASN A 261 4.35 -29.44 -24.20
CA ASN A 261 3.48 -28.35 -23.78
C ASN A 261 3.54 -27.13 -24.72
N GLU A 262 4.07 -27.36 -25.93
CA GLU A 262 4.04 -26.48 -27.08
C GLU A 262 3.49 -27.21 -28.31
N LYS A 263 2.91 -26.45 -29.24
CA LYS A 263 2.38 -26.97 -30.50
C LYS A 263 2.66 -25.98 -31.63
N ILE A 264 3.34 -26.45 -32.67
CA ILE A 264 3.50 -25.69 -33.92
C ILE A 264 2.14 -25.63 -34.63
N ILE A 265 1.69 -24.40 -34.93
CA ILE A 265 0.43 -24.14 -35.63
C ILE A 265 0.68 -23.77 -37.09
N ALA A 266 1.80 -23.13 -37.38
CA ALA A 266 2.23 -22.83 -38.74
C ALA A 266 3.77 -22.86 -38.81
N GLY A 267 4.30 -23.42 -39.89
CA GLY A 267 5.73 -23.42 -40.18
C GLY A 267 5.93 -23.29 -41.69
N SER A 268 6.82 -22.38 -42.09
CA SER A 268 7.22 -22.16 -43.48
C SER A 268 8.70 -21.81 -43.54
N GLY A 269 9.30 -21.74 -44.74
CA GLY A 269 10.68 -21.26 -44.90
C GLY A 269 10.90 -19.78 -44.52
N PHE A 270 9.85 -19.07 -44.08
CA PHE A 270 9.91 -17.68 -43.62
C PHE A 270 9.71 -17.52 -42.10
N GLY A 271 9.47 -18.62 -41.37
CA GLY A 271 9.29 -18.60 -39.92
C GLY A 271 8.35 -19.67 -39.38
N THR A 272 8.33 -19.79 -38.06
CA THR A 272 7.53 -20.78 -37.31
C THR A 272 6.72 -20.08 -36.22
N LEU A 273 5.46 -20.48 -36.06
CA LEU A 273 4.54 -20.03 -35.01
C LEU A 273 4.11 -21.23 -34.16
N ALA A 274 4.33 -21.12 -32.86
CA ALA A 274 3.91 -22.10 -31.86
C ALA A 274 3.01 -21.47 -30.81
N VAL A 275 2.09 -22.27 -30.26
CA VAL A 275 1.23 -21.92 -29.12
C VAL A 275 1.55 -22.85 -27.96
N ASP A 276 1.51 -22.29 -26.74
CA ASP A 276 2.08 -22.98 -25.58
C ASP A 276 1.22 -22.86 -24.34
N ASP A 277 1.36 -23.84 -23.44
CA ASP A 277 0.79 -23.84 -22.11
C ASP A 277 1.84 -24.34 -21.08
N PHE A 278 2.77 -23.46 -20.72
CA PHE A 278 3.90 -23.79 -19.86
C PHE A 278 3.53 -23.71 -18.37
N PRO A 279 3.75 -24.78 -17.57
CA PRO A 279 3.51 -24.74 -16.14
C PRO A 279 4.51 -23.82 -15.44
N ILE A 280 4.00 -23.02 -14.49
CA ILE A 280 4.76 -22.14 -13.60
C ILE A 280 4.71 -22.71 -12.19
N ARG A 281 5.87 -22.88 -11.56
CA ARG A 281 6.02 -23.52 -10.24
C ARG A 281 6.79 -22.64 -9.26
N ASP A 282 6.63 -22.92 -7.97
CA ASP A 282 7.34 -22.26 -6.86
C ASP A 282 8.77 -22.77 -6.61
N GLY A 283 9.19 -23.82 -7.34
CA GLY A 283 10.52 -24.41 -7.24
C GLY A 283 10.94 -25.10 -8.55
N PRO A 284 12.24 -25.39 -8.71
CA PRO A 284 12.78 -26.02 -9.92
C PRO A 284 12.54 -27.53 -9.97
N ALA A 285 12.14 -28.14 -8.86
CA ALA A 285 11.93 -29.59 -8.77
C ALA A 285 10.67 -30.01 -9.54
N PRO A 286 10.64 -31.21 -10.17
CA PRO A 286 9.46 -31.70 -10.89
C PRO A 286 8.18 -31.78 -10.06
N ASN A 287 8.30 -31.96 -8.74
CA ASN A 287 7.21 -32.05 -7.77
C ASN A 287 6.87 -30.71 -7.09
N ALA A 288 7.50 -29.61 -7.48
CA ALA A 288 7.20 -28.28 -6.94
C ALA A 288 5.73 -27.87 -7.23
N ASN A 289 5.15 -27.02 -6.40
CA ASN A 289 3.72 -26.70 -6.50
C ASN A 289 3.44 -25.89 -7.76
N LEU A 290 2.33 -26.22 -8.44
CA LEU A 290 1.86 -25.43 -9.58
C LEU A 290 1.24 -24.14 -9.06
N VAL A 291 1.83 -23.00 -9.42
CA VAL A 291 1.31 -21.67 -9.04
C VAL A 291 0.51 -21.01 -10.15
N GLY A 292 0.77 -21.39 -11.40
CA GLY A 292 0.09 -20.82 -12.55
C GLY A 292 0.54 -21.48 -13.86
N ARG A 293 0.09 -20.89 -14.97
CA ARG A 293 0.44 -21.34 -16.33
C ARG A 293 0.72 -20.13 -17.21
N ALA A 294 1.85 -20.15 -17.93
CA ALA A 294 2.15 -19.19 -18.98
C ALA A 294 1.53 -19.69 -20.28
N ARG A 295 0.55 -18.93 -20.79
CA ARG A 295 -0.20 -19.26 -22.00
C ARG A 295 -0.03 -18.17 -23.03
N GLY A 296 0.24 -18.55 -24.26
CA GLY A 296 0.52 -17.58 -25.31
C GLY A 296 1.02 -18.21 -26.57
N MET A 297 1.82 -17.45 -27.29
CA MET A 297 2.43 -17.85 -28.54
C MET A 297 3.86 -17.35 -28.61
N HIS A 298 4.72 -18.13 -29.27
CA HIS A 298 6.04 -17.67 -29.66
C HIS A 298 6.25 -17.90 -31.15
N PHE A 299 6.97 -16.99 -31.79
CA PHE A 299 7.27 -17.12 -33.21
C PHE A 299 8.68 -16.64 -33.56
N SER A 300 9.27 -17.30 -34.54
CA SER A 300 10.49 -16.89 -35.21
C SER A 300 10.16 -16.40 -36.62
N ALA A 301 10.87 -15.36 -37.06
CA ALA A 301 10.80 -14.83 -38.41
C ALA A 301 12.20 -14.82 -39.03
N GLY A 302 12.41 -15.62 -40.07
CA GLY A 302 13.73 -15.80 -40.69
C GLY A 302 13.97 -17.24 -41.13
N MET A 303 15.09 -17.46 -41.84
CA MET A 303 15.60 -18.79 -42.16
C MET A 303 16.46 -19.39 -41.04
N ASP A 304 16.87 -18.55 -40.08
CA ASP A 304 17.68 -18.93 -38.93
C ASP A 304 16.78 -19.02 -37.68
N ASP A 305 16.86 -20.13 -36.95
CA ASP A 305 16.02 -20.45 -35.77
C ASP A 305 16.42 -19.69 -34.49
N ASP A 306 17.17 -18.59 -34.61
CA ASP A 306 17.94 -17.98 -33.52
C ASP A 306 17.24 -16.81 -32.80
N HIS A 307 16.06 -16.37 -33.24
CA HIS A 307 15.33 -15.27 -32.60
C HIS A 307 13.84 -15.56 -32.51
N TRP A 308 13.32 -15.63 -31.29
CA TRP A 308 11.94 -16.05 -31.03
C TRP A 308 11.23 -15.01 -30.16
N LEU A 309 10.29 -14.29 -30.76
CA LEU A 309 9.46 -13.35 -30.01
C LEU A 309 8.42 -14.12 -29.19
N PHE A 310 8.25 -13.72 -27.94
CA PHE A 310 7.44 -14.35 -26.92
C PHE A 310 6.32 -13.42 -26.47
N CYS A 311 5.06 -13.87 -26.53
CA CYS A 311 3.88 -13.12 -26.07
C CYS A 311 2.96 -14.02 -25.24
N HIS A 312 3.05 -13.91 -23.91
CA HIS A 312 2.36 -14.80 -22.99
C HIS A 312 1.69 -14.06 -21.85
N SER A 313 0.65 -14.70 -21.31
CA SER A 313 0.03 -14.34 -20.04
C SER A 313 0.31 -15.43 -19.02
N ILE A 314 0.96 -15.10 -17.90
CA ILE A 314 0.98 -15.97 -16.73
C ILE A 314 -0.36 -15.82 -16.03
N VAL A 315 -1.16 -16.88 -15.99
CA VAL A 315 -2.42 -16.95 -15.25
C VAL A 315 -2.18 -17.72 -13.96
N PHE A 316 -2.41 -17.08 -12.84
CA PHE A 316 -2.18 -17.66 -11.52
C PHE A 316 -3.37 -18.54 -11.09
N THR A 317 -3.04 -19.69 -10.53
CA THR A 317 -4.00 -20.71 -10.08
C THR A 317 -3.88 -21.04 -8.59
N ASP A 318 -2.83 -20.51 -7.93
CA ASP A 318 -2.63 -20.64 -6.49
C ASP A 318 -3.70 -19.88 -5.71
N THR A 319 -3.87 -20.20 -4.42
CA THR A 319 -4.95 -19.63 -3.60
C THR A 319 -4.89 -18.11 -3.47
N ARG A 320 -3.70 -17.49 -3.47
CA ARG A 320 -3.56 -16.05 -3.24
C ARG A 320 -3.86 -15.21 -4.48
N PHE A 321 -3.39 -15.63 -5.65
CA PHE A 321 -3.52 -14.86 -6.89
C PHE A 321 -4.49 -15.49 -7.89
N LYS A 322 -5.30 -16.47 -7.46
CA LYS A 322 -6.22 -17.22 -8.32
C LYS A 322 -7.00 -16.32 -9.28
N GLY A 323 -6.82 -16.53 -10.58
CA GLY A 323 -7.51 -15.80 -11.64
C GLY A 323 -6.89 -14.46 -12.05
N SER A 324 -5.89 -13.96 -11.31
CA SER A 324 -5.08 -12.81 -11.73
C SER A 324 -4.08 -13.23 -12.81
N SER A 325 -3.68 -12.28 -13.65
CA SER A 325 -2.72 -12.56 -14.73
C SER A 325 -1.71 -11.45 -14.96
N LEU A 326 -0.53 -11.80 -15.45
CA LEU A 326 0.52 -10.88 -15.91
C LEU A 326 0.79 -11.12 -17.39
N LYS A 327 0.73 -10.06 -18.19
CA LYS A 327 1.04 -10.09 -19.62
C LYS A 327 2.48 -9.66 -19.84
N MET A 328 3.22 -10.43 -20.63
CA MET A 328 4.62 -10.18 -20.90
C MET A 328 4.99 -10.37 -22.36
N LEU A 329 5.97 -9.59 -22.79
CA LEU A 329 6.55 -9.60 -24.13
C LEU A 329 8.08 -9.66 -24.02
N GLY A 330 8.73 -10.53 -24.78
CA GLY A 330 10.19 -10.62 -24.76
C GLY A 330 10.74 -11.54 -25.83
N ASP A 331 12.06 -11.79 -25.79
CA ASP A 331 12.76 -12.71 -26.68
C ASP A 331 13.20 -13.97 -25.92
N PHE A 332 13.27 -15.10 -26.61
CA PHE A 332 13.77 -16.35 -26.08
C PHE A 332 15.30 -16.30 -26.02
N ALA A 333 15.83 -16.03 -24.83
CA ALA A 333 17.28 -15.93 -24.64
C ALA A 333 18.01 -17.21 -25.06
N HIS A 334 19.02 -17.06 -25.91
CA HIS A 334 20.07 -18.07 -26.08
C HIS A 334 21.12 -18.01 -24.96
N GLU A 335 21.29 -16.85 -24.32
CA GLU A 335 22.28 -16.59 -23.27
C GLU A 335 21.65 -16.38 -21.87
N ASN A 336 22.48 -16.39 -20.84
CA ASN A 336 22.04 -16.10 -19.47
C ASN A 336 21.51 -14.65 -19.38
N ASP A 337 20.38 -14.47 -18.67
CA ASP A 337 19.84 -13.17 -18.24
C ASP A 337 19.11 -12.33 -19.32
N ALA A 338 18.14 -12.91 -20.05
CA ALA A 338 17.21 -12.10 -20.86
C ALA A 338 16.25 -11.28 -19.99
N GLU A 339 15.77 -10.17 -20.55
CA GLU A 339 14.74 -9.34 -19.94
C GLU A 339 13.48 -9.32 -20.81
N TRP A 340 12.33 -9.58 -20.19
CA TRP A 340 11.01 -9.46 -20.80
C TRP A 340 10.26 -8.29 -20.17
N ALA A 341 9.51 -7.55 -20.97
CA ALA A 341 8.68 -6.45 -20.51
C ALA A 341 7.33 -6.97 -19.99
N ILE A 342 6.89 -6.46 -18.84
CA ILE A 342 5.52 -6.62 -18.35
C ILE A 342 4.69 -5.48 -18.93
N VAL A 343 3.68 -5.83 -19.73
CA VAL A 343 2.88 -4.87 -20.51
C VAL A 343 1.44 -4.74 -19.99
N GLY A 344 1.10 -5.43 -18.91
CA GLY A 344 -0.20 -5.35 -18.27
C GLY A 344 -0.51 -6.54 -17.37
N GLY A 345 -1.72 -6.56 -16.82
CA GLY A 345 -2.22 -7.66 -16.03
C GLY A 345 -3.69 -7.49 -15.66
N THR A 346 -4.24 -8.46 -14.94
CA THR A 346 -5.63 -8.49 -14.47
C THR A 346 -5.70 -8.85 -12.98
N GLY A 347 -6.83 -8.56 -12.33
CA GLY A 347 -7.03 -8.85 -10.91
C GLY A 347 -6.07 -8.03 -10.05
N GLU A 348 -5.33 -8.71 -9.17
CA GLU A 348 -4.30 -8.09 -8.30
C GLU A 348 -3.17 -7.41 -9.08
N PHE A 349 -3.01 -7.74 -10.37
CA PHE A 349 -1.97 -7.18 -11.24
C PHE A 349 -2.52 -6.22 -12.30
N ALA A 350 -3.71 -5.65 -12.06
CA ALA A 350 -4.25 -4.64 -12.95
C ALA A 350 -3.26 -3.47 -13.12
N TYR A 351 -3.05 -3.05 -14.38
CA TYR A 351 -2.09 -2.00 -14.75
C TYR A 351 -0.63 -2.31 -14.40
N ALA A 352 -0.30 -3.59 -14.20
CA ALA A 352 1.07 -4.01 -13.97
C ALA A 352 1.98 -3.55 -15.12
N ASN A 353 3.08 -2.90 -14.75
CA ASN A 353 4.23 -2.67 -15.62
C ASN A 353 5.49 -3.22 -14.94
N GLY A 354 6.60 -3.33 -15.65
CA GLY A 354 7.86 -3.77 -15.07
C GLY A 354 8.60 -4.75 -15.97
N ALA A 355 9.39 -5.63 -15.37
CA ALA A 355 10.27 -6.53 -16.11
C ALA A 355 10.34 -7.92 -15.49
N VAL A 356 10.66 -8.91 -16.32
CA VAL A 356 10.98 -10.28 -15.93
C VAL A 356 12.40 -10.58 -16.36
N THR A 357 13.29 -10.86 -15.42
CA THR A 357 14.61 -11.41 -15.74
C THR A 357 14.50 -12.93 -15.84
N VAL A 358 14.99 -13.49 -16.94
CA VAL A 358 14.88 -14.89 -17.28
C VAL A 358 16.26 -15.52 -17.34
N LYS A 359 16.44 -16.57 -16.54
CA LYS A 359 17.68 -17.35 -16.53
C LYS A 359 17.41 -18.81 -16.82
N VAL A 360 18.09 -19.36 -17.81
CA VAL A 360 18.07 -20.81 -18.08
C VAL A 360 18.85 -21.51 -16.96
N ILE A 361 18.18 -22.37 -16.21
CA ILE A 361 18.83 -23.15 -15.13
C ILE A 361 19.02 -24.62 -15.51
N GLN A 362 18.27 -25.10 -16.50
CA GLN A 362 18.47 -26.40 -17.12
C GLN A 362 18.30 -26.25 -18.64
N SER A 363 19.41 -26.44 -19.36
CA SER A 363 19.41 -26.53 -20.83
C SER A 363 18.73 -27.82 -21.30
N HIS A 364 18.42 -27.90 -22.60
CA HIS A 364 17.59 -28.95 -23.19
C HIS A 364 17.88 -30.37 -22.67
N ASN A 365 16.94 -30.93 -21.91
CA ASN A 365 16.97 -32.31 -21.43
C ASN A 365 15.88 -33.12 -22.17
N PRO A 366 16.22 -34.22 -22.86
CA PRO A 366 15.26 -35.01 -23.63
C PRO A 366 14.10 -35.61 -22.81
N ALA A 367 14.30 -35.83 -21.50
CA ALA A 367 13.29 -36.44 -20.62
C ALA A 367 12.46 -35.41 -19.85
N THR A 368 13.02 -34.23 -19.55
CA THR A 368 12.41 -33.26 -18.61
C THR A 368 12.14 -31.88 -19.22
N GLY A 369 12.71 -31.58 -20.38
CA GLY A 369 12.59 -30.28 -21.04
C GLY A 369 13.62 -29.25 -20.57
N ARG A 370 13.33 -27.96 -20.84
CA ARG A 370 14.11 -26.79 -20.39
C ARG A 370 13.43 -26.16 -19.18
N ILE A 371 14.23 -25.67 -18.23
CA ILE A 371 13.71 -24.97 -17.04
C ILE A 371 14.30 -23.56 -16.99
N PHE A 372 13.40 -22.59 -16.84
CA PHE A 372 13.72 -21.17 -16.71
C PHE A 372 13.39 -20.70 -15.29
N HIS A 373 14.30 -19.96 -14.67
CA HIS A 373 14.04 -19.18 -13.47
C HIS A 373 13.60 -17.77 -13.88
N LEU A 374 12.39 -17.40 -13.48
CA LEU A 374 11.78 -16.11 -13.72
C LEU A 374 11.88 -15.27 -12.45
N ARG A 375 12.57 -14.13 -12.54
CA ARG A 375 12.53 -13.07 -11.51
C ARG A 375 11.62 -11.96 -12.01
N ILE A 376 10.40 -11.94 -11.51
CA ILE A 376 9.37 -11.00 -11.96
C ILE A 376 9.37 -9.81 -11.00
N ARG A 377 9.45 -8.60 -11.54
CA ARG A 377 9.28 -7.35 -10.81
C ARG A 377 8.16 -6.55 -11.46
N ALA A 378 6.96 -6.66 -10.91
CA ALA A 378 5.76 -6.00 -11.39
C ALA A 378 5.37 -4.84 -10.48
N PHE A 379 5.12 -3.67 -11.03
CA PHE A 379 4.59 -2.50 -10.33
C PHE A 379 3.15 -2.29 -10.73
N CYS A 380 2.26 -2.39 -9.76
CA CYS A 380 0.83 -2.17 -9.93
C CYS A 380 0.47 -0.86 -9.24
N LEU A 381 -0.39 -0.05 -9.83
CA LEU A 381 -0.87 1.17 -9.16
C LEU A 381 -1.68 0.77 -7.91
N CYS A 382 -1.34 1.33 -6.75
CA CYS A 382 -2.15 1.27 -5.53
C CYS A 382 -3.34 2.21 -5.72
N ILE A 383 -4.39 1.72 -6.37
CA ILE A 383 -5.63 2.46 -6.57
C ILE A 383 -6.37 2.55 -5.22
N PRO A 384 -6.53 3.74 -4.60
CA PRO A 384 -7.31 3.86 -3.36
C PRO A 384 -8.78 3.53 -3.60
N GLU A 385 -9.42 2.88 -2.62
CA GLU A 385 -10.86 2.59 -2.65
C GLU A 385 -11.72 3.86 -2.86
N LYS A 386 -12.88 3.65 -3.51
CA LYS A 386 -13.87 4.64 -3.94
C LYS A 386 -14.10 5.72 -2.86
N THR A 387 -13.93 6.99 -3.20
CA THR A 387 -14.38 8.10 -2.35
C THR A 387 -15.74 8.59 -2.85
N LYS A 388 -16.82 8.28 -2.12
CA LYS A 388 -18.15 8.90 -2.32
C LYS A 388 -18.19 10.25 -1.59
N MET A 389 -18.82 11.26 -2.18
CA MET A 389 -19.04 12.55 -1.53
C MET A 389 -20.46 13.07 -1.80
N GLY A 390 -21.15 13.44 -0.72
CA GLY A 390 -22.61 13.66 -0.71
C GLY A 390 -23.38 12.44 -0.15
N PRO A 391 -24.69 12.34 -0.34
CA PRO A 391 -25.54 13.30 -1.02
C PRO A 391 -25.81 14.50 -0.11
N TRP A 392 -25.92 15.70 -0.67
CA TRP A 392 -26.22 16.89 0.10
C TRP A 392 -27.73 16.96 0.39
N ASP A 393 -28.07 16.90 1.69
CA ASP A 393 -29.39 17.02 2.34
C ASP A 393 -30.30 15.75 2.45
N LYS A 394 -31.22 15.78 3.43
CA LYS A 394 -31.90 14.62 4.06
C LYS A 394 -33.06 13.98 3.27
N GLU A 395 -33.15 12.66 3.45
CA GLU A 395 -34.28 11.70 3.46
C GLU A 395 -35.44 11.72 2.45
N ALA A 396 -35.59 12.71 1.56
CA ALA A 396 -36.61 12.67 0.52
C ALA A 396 -36.17 11.87 -0.72
N GLY A 397 -37.11 11.17 -1.37
CA GLY A 397 -36.89 10.42 -2.62
C GLY A 397 -36.21 9.04 -2.45
N ALA A 398 -36.32 8.22 -3.50
CA ALA A 398 -35.72 6.90 -3.57
C ALA A 398 -34.20 7.02 -3.81
N ALA A 399 -33.42 6.20 -3.10
CA ALA A 399 -31.96 6.18 -3.26
C ALA A 399 -31.57 5.38 -4.52
N PHE A 400 -30.81 6.01 -5.39
CA PHE A 400 -30.26 5.42 -6.60
C PHE A 400 -28.73 5.44 -6.53
N ASP A 401 -28.15 4.26 -6.68
CA ASP A 401 -26.71 4.08 -6.56
C ASP A 401 -26.19 3.02 -7.54
N ILE A 402 -24.89 3.09 -7.86
CA ILE A 402 -24.23 2.09 -8.69
C ILE A 402 -23.81 0.88 -7.82
N PRO A 403 -24.10 -0.37 -8.24
CA PRO A 403 -23.66 -1.56 -7.51
C PRO A 403 -22.16 -1.58 -7.25
N GLU A 404 -21.76 -2.05 -6.06
CA GLU A 404 -20.34 -2.08 -5.68
C GLU A 404 -19.48 -2.94 -6.60
N ALA A 405 -20.06 -3.98 -7.20
CA ALA A 405 -19.40 -4.87 -8.14
C ALA A 405 -19.04 -4.20 -9.48
N GLU A 406 -19.65 -3.06 -9.84
CA GLU A 406 -19.47 -2.39 -11.14
C GLU A 406 -19.16 -0.89 -11.00
N PRO A 407 -18.04 -0.48 -10.37
CA PRO A 407 -17.74 0.93 -10.18
C PRO A 407 -17.58 1.70 -11.49
N PRO A 408 -18.03 2.96 -11.53
CA PRO A 408 -17.75 3.83 -12.64
C PRO A 408 -16.28 4.28 -12.63
N ARG A 409 -15.61 4.22 -13.78
CA ARG A 409 -14.19 4.58 -13.94
C ARG A 409 -13.96 5.76 -14.88
N CYS A 410 -14.64 5.80 -16.01
CA CYS A 410 -14.54 6.92 -16.94
C CYS A 410 -15.94 7.33 -17.40
N LEU A 411 -16.34 8.54 -17.03
CA LEU A 411 -17.60 9.14 -17.44
C LEU A 411 -17.55 9.46 -18.93
N GLN A 412 -18.54 9.04 -19.69
CA GLN A 412 -18.60 9.22 -21.15
C GLN A 412 -19.70 10.21 -21.55
N THR A 413 -20.89 10.07 -20.96
CA THR A 413 -22.01 10.96 -21.23
C THR A 413 -22.73 11.32 -19.96
N VAL A 414 -23.27 12.54 -19.91
CA VAL A 414 -24.21 12.96 -18.86
C VAL A 414 -25.44 13.55 -19.53
N THR A 415 -26.60 12.98 -19.25
CA THR A 415 -27.90 13.47 -19.69
C THR A 415 -28.60 14.09 -18.50
N VAL A 416 -29.00 15.35 -18.64
CA VAL A 416 -29.76 16.09 -17.63
C VAL A 416 -31.10 16.46 -18.25
N GLU A 417 -32.19 16.05 -17.62
CA GLU A 417 -33.52 16.57 -17.91
C GLU A 417 -33.89 17.63 -16.87
N TYR A 418 -34.35 18.78 -17.33
CA TYR A 418 -34.57 19.95 -16.49
C TYR A 418 -35.72 20.82 -17.01
N GLY A 419 -36.24 21.65 -16.11
CA GLY A 419 -37.14 22.75 -16.37
C GLY A 419 -36.76 23.88 -15.43
N ASP A 420 -37.67 24.26 -14.52
CA ASP A 420 -37.32 25.15 -13.40
C ASP A 420 -36.43 24.45 -12.35
N VAL A 421 -36.45 23.12 -12.33
CA VAL A 421 -35.65 22.23 -11.47
C VAL A 421 -34.94 21.16 -12.29
N ILE A 422 -34.06 20.38 -11.67
CA ILE A 422 -33.47 19.19 -12.28
C ILE A 422 -34.43 18.00 -12.10
N ASN A 423 -35.08 17.58 -13.18
CA ASN A 423 -36.07 16.52 -13.18
C ASN A 423 -35.45 15.13 -13.12
N SER A 424 -34.40 14.89 -13.92
CA SER A 424 -33.66 13.64 -13.86
C SER A 424 -32.22 13.75 -14.36
N ILE A 425 -31.42 12.76 -13.97
CA ILE A 425 -30.04 12.59 -14.43
C ILE A 425 -29.80 11.15 -14.88
N ALA A 426 -29.12 11.00 -16.02
CA ALA A 426 -28.60 9.73 -16.51
C ALA A 426 -27.16 9.91 -16.97
N PHE A 427 -26.38 8.84 -16.99
CA PHE A 427 -25.01 8.90 -17.51
C PHE A 427 -24.54 7.54 -18.01
N SER A 428 -23.55 7.57 -18.90
CA SER A 428 -22.82 6.37 -19.32
C SER A 428 -21.36 6.46 -18.90
N TYR A 429 -20.78 5.31 -18.59
CA TYR A 429 -19.40 5.20 -18.11
C TYR A 429 -18.77 3.89 -18.56
N SER A 430 -17.45 3.81 -18.55
CA SER A 430 -16.75 2.53 -18.58
C SER A 430 -16.38 2.05 -17.17
N ASN A 431 -16.51 0.74 -16.91
CA ASN A 431 -16.09 0.10 -15.65
C ASN A 431 -14.59 -0.29 -15.70
N GLU A 432 -14.09 -0.97 -14.66
CA GLU A 432 -12.69 -1.43 -14.62
C GLU A 432 -12.31 -2.41 -15.73
N ALA A 433 -13.26 -3.22 -16.22
CA ALA A 433 -13.06 -4.10 -17.36
C ALA A 433 -13.08 -3.36 -18.71
N GLY A 434 -13.34 -2.05 -18.71
CA GLY A 434 -13.49 -1.24 -19.91
C GLY A 434 -14.86 -1.37 -20.59
N GLU A 435 -15.80 -2.09 -19.98
CA GLU A 435 -17.15 -2.28 -20.52
C GLU A 435 -17.98 -1.01 -20.34
N LYS A 436 -18.74 -0.65 -21.37
CA LYS A 436 -19.66 0.48 -21.32
C LYS A 436 -20.94 0.11 -20.58
N LYS A 437 -21.30 0.93 -19.59
CA LYS A 437 -22.49 0.79 -18.73
C LYS A 437 -23.28 2.10 -18.72
N THR A 438 -24.53 2.02 -18.33
CA THR A 438 -25.44 3.17 -18.20
C THR A 438 -26.13 3.17 -16.85
N ALA A 439 -26.31 4.34 -16.25
CA ALA A 439 -27.04 4.53 -15.00
C ALA A 439 -28.08 5.65 -15.18
N GLY A 440 -29.25 5.48 -14.57
CA GLY A 440 -30.40 6.37 -14.75
C GLY A 440 -31.24 6.05 -16.01
N PRO A 441 -32.21 6.92 -16.35
CA PRO A 441 -32.52 8.19 -15.69
C PRO A 441 -33.07 8.00 -14.27
N TRP A 442 -32.56 8.80 -13.34
CA TRP A 442 -33.06 8.86 -11.96
C TRP A 442 -33.85 10.14 -11.78
N GLY A 443 -35.16 10.02 -11.55
CA GLY A 443 -36.12 11.12 -11.49
C GLY A 443 -37.23 10.99 -12.53
N SER A 444 -37.86 12.10 -12.91
CA SER A 444 -38.94 12.14 -13.89
C SER A 444 -38.55 12.86 -15.19
N HIS A 445 -39.52 13.00 -16.10
CA HIS A 445 -39.29 13.69 -17.36
C HIS A 445 -39.28 15.21 -17.16
N GLY A 446 -38.27 15.87 -17.73
CA GLY A 446 -38.15 17.32 -17.76
C GLY A 446 -38.73 17.95 -19.02
N ALA A 447 -38.90 19.27 -19.00
CA ALA A 447 -39.32 20.02 -20.19
C ALA A 447 -38.21 20.13 -21.24
N LEU A 448 -36.96 20.13 -20.80
CA LEU A 448 -35.76 20.24 -21.62
C LEU A 448 -34.82 19.06 -21.31
N THR A 449 -34.13 18.57 -22.33
CA THR A 449 -33.13 17.51 -22.20
C THR A 449 -31.81 17.97 -22.80
N ARG A 450 -30.71 17.78 -22.07
CA ARG A 450 -29.37 18.00 -22.58
C ARG A 450 -28.50 16.77 -22.35
N THR A 451 -28.00 16.19 -23.43
CA THR A 451 -26.97 15.15 -23.39
C THR A 451 -25.61 15.75 -23.69
N ILE A 452 -24.69 15.61 -22.75
CA ILE A 452 -23.28 15.99 -22.86
C ILE A 452 -22.52 14.73 -23.25
N MET A 453 -21.76 14.81 -24.34
CA MET A 453 -20.79 13.78 -24.73
C MET A 453 -19.39 14.32 -24.41
N LEU A 454 -18.68 13.64 -23.51
CA LEU A 454 -17.33 14.02 -23.12
C LEU A 454 -16.34 13.50 -24.16
N ALA A 455 -15.39 14.36 -24.56
CA ALA A 455 -14.29 13.93 -25.42
C ALA A 455 -13.40 12.88 -24.70
N PRO A 456 -12.62 12.07 -25.43
CA PRO A 456 -11.77 11.03 -24.82
C PRO A 456 -10.79 11.52 -23.73
N SER A 457 -10.42 12.80 -23.76
CA SER A 457 -9.53 13.45 -22.78
C SER A 457 -10.25 14.48 -21.90
N GLU A 458 -11.57 14.58 -22.02
CA GLU A 458 -12.38 15.48 -21.23
C GLU A 458 -12.84 14.79 -19.94
N ILE A 459 -12.57 15.44 -18.82
CA ILE A 459 -12.91 14.94 -17.49
C ILE A 459 -13.69 16.00 -16.72
N ILE A 460 -14.78 15.58 -16.09
CA ILE A 460 -15.51 16.45 -15.15
C ILE A 460 -14.66 16.56 -13.88
N LYS A 461 -14.35 17.79 -13.48
CA LYS A 461 -13.54 18.10 -12.29
C LYS A 461 -14.41 18.50 -11.11
N GLN A 462 -15.54 19.14 -11.38
CA GLN A 462 -16.37 19.72 -10.33
C GLN A 462 -17.82 19.79 -10.77
N VAL A 463 -18.71 19.63 -9.79
CA VAL A 463 -20.17 19.81 -9.93
C VAL A 463 -20.58 20.92 -9.00
N LEU A 464 -21.32 21.89 -9.54
CA LEU A 464 -21.92 23.00 -8.83
C LEU A 464 -23.43 22.94 -9.02
N GLY A 465 -24.19 23.47 -8.08
CA GLY A 465 -25.63 23.60 -8.24
C GLY A 465 -26.27 24.34 -7.10
N THR A 466 -27.59 24.41 -7.12
CA THR A 466 -28.40 24.97 -6.05
C THR A 466 -29.50 23.98 -5.68
N THR A 467 -29.88 23.95 -4.41
CA THR A 467 -31.07 23.26 -3.92
C THR A 467 -32.07 24.27 -3.38
N SER A 468 -33.36 23.98 -3.52
CA SER A 468 -34.43 24.75 -2.90
C SER A 468 -35.51 23.81 -2.38
N THR A 469 -36.22 24.25 -1.37
CA THR A 469 -37.42 23.57 -0.90
C THR A 469 -38.60 23.99 -1.77
N VAL A 470 -39.29 23.03 -2.38
CA VAL A 470 -40.52 23.23 -3.16
C VAL A 470 -41.60 22.37 -2.51
N GLY A 471 -42.54 23.00 -1.78
CA GLY A 471 -43.47 22.27 -0.94
C GLY A 471 -42.78 21.72 0.32
N GLU A 472 -42.91 20.42 0.59
CA GLU A 472 -42.22 19.72 1.68
C GLU A 472 -40.88 19.08 1.25
N ASP A 473 -40.62 19.00 -0.07
CA ASP A 473 -39.45 18.33 -0.62
C ASP A 473 -38.33 19.32 -0.97
N THR A 474 -37.09 18.91 -0.67
CA THR A 474 -35.90 19.60 -1.19
C THR A 474 -35.55 19.03 -2.55
N VAL A 475 -35.32 19.90 -3.52
CA VAL A 475 -34.99 19.55 -4.91
C VAL A 475 -33.78 20.32 -5.40
N VAL A 476 -33.00 19.69 -6.27
CA VAL A 476 -31.91 20.33 -7.01
C VAL A 476 -32.53 21.24 -8.06
N THR A 477 -32.34 22.55 -7.90
CA THR A 477 -32.90 23.58 -8.79
C THR A 477 -31.96 23.90 -9.94
N SER A 478 -30.65 23.82 -9.72
CA SER A 478 -29.66 23.96 -10.80
C SER A 478 -28.51 22.98 -10.72
N LEU A 479 -27.91 22.70 -11.88
CA LEU A 479 -26.73 21.86 -12.03
C LEU A 479 -25.78 22.43 -13.07
N THR A 480 -24.51 22.53 -12.72
CA THR A 480 -23.40 22.94 -13.60
C THR A 480 -22.27 21.93 -13.47
N LEU A 481 -21.77 21.45 -14.62
CA LEU A 481 -20.64 20.52 -14.68
C LEU A 481 -19.42 21.25 -15.23
N VAL A 482 -18.35 21.32 -14.44
CA VAL A 482 -17.09 21.96 -14.83
C VAL A 482 -16.09 20.87 -15.23
N SER A 483 -15.63 20.89 -16.48
CA SER A 483 -14.63 19.97 -17.01
C SER A 483 -13.24 20.63 -17.07
N ASN A 484 -12.23 19.86 -17.50
CA ASN A 484 -10.91 20.41 -17.85
C ASN A 484 -10.90 21.21 -19.16
N LEU A 485 -11.97 21.17 -19.96
CA LEU A 485 -12.04 21.86 -21.25
C LEU A 485 -13.06 23.01 -21.24
N THR A 486 -14.20 22.83 -20.58
CA THR A 486 -15.31 23.77 -20.61
C THR A 486 -16.23 23.61 -19.40
N THR A 487 -17.27 24.44 -19.33
CA THR A 487 -18.34 24.37 -18.34
C THR A 487 -19.67 24.12 -19.04
N TYR A 488 -20.45 23.16 -18.54
CA TYR A 488 -21.79 22.84 -19.02
C TYR A 488 -22.85 23.29 -18.02
N GLY A 489 -23.85 24.01 -18.51
CA GLY A 489 -24.92 24.58 -17.68
C GLY A 489 -24.72 26.09 -17.45
N PRO A 490 -25.37 26.67 -16.42
CA PRO A 490 -26.27 25.99 -15.49
C PRO A 490 -27.52 25.45 -16.20
N PHE A 491 -27.89 24.23 -15.87
CA PHE A 491 -29.19 23.65 -16.17
C PHE A 491 -30.14 24.01 -15.02
N GLY A 492 -31.41 24.25 -15.32
CA GLY A 492 -32.41 24.66 -14.32
C GLY A 492 -32.27 26.12 -13.87
N THR A 493 -32.84 26.46 -12.71
CA THR A 493 -32.79 27.82 -12.14
C THR A 493 -31.84 27.91 -10.96
N THR A 494 -30.97 28.90 -10.97
CA THR A 494 -29.93 29.15 -9.94
C THR A 494 -30.51 29.80 -8.68
N ASN A 495 -31.60 29.25 -8.16
CA ASN A 495 -32.31 29.74 -6.97
C ASN A 495 -32.11 28.77 -5.79
N GLY A 496 -31.83 29.32 -4.61
CA GLY A 496 -31.73 28.55 -3.35
C GLY A 496 -30.29 28.42 -2.82
N THR A 497 -30.05 27.36 -2.03
CA THR A 497 -28.78 27.12 -1.34
C THR A 497 -27.76 26.50 -2.29
N PRO A 498 -26.59 27.12 -2.53
CA PRO A 498 -25.58 26.56 -3.40
C PRO A 498 -24.89 25.34 -2.78
N PHE A 499 -24.63 24.33 -3.60
CA PHE A 499 -23.75 23.22 -3.27
C PHE A 499 -22.62 23.11 -4.29
N CYS A 500 -21.53 22.51 -3.85
CA CYS A 500 -20.34 22.32 -4.64
C CYS A 500 -19.70 21.00 -4.22
N SER A 501 -19.34 20.18 -5.21
CA SER A 501 -18.39 19.11 -4.94
C SER A 501 -17.05 19.78 -4.60
N GLN A 502 -16.54 19.69 -3.36
CA GLN A 502 -15.22 20.22 -2.98
C GLN A 502 -14.19 19.92 -4.08
N ALA A 503 -13.39 20.93 -4.46
CA ALA A 503 -12.35 20.75 -5.48
C ALA A 503 -11.44 19.60 -5.02
N PRO A 504 -11.38 18.49 -5.77
CA PRO A 504 -10.48 17.42 -5.39
C PRO A 504 -9.03 17.92 -5.38
N GLU A 505 -8.19 17.28 -4.55
CA GLU A 505 -6.73 17.35 -4.72
C GLU A 505 -6.39 17.22 -6.21
N SER A 506 -5.37 17.95 -6.68
CA SER A 506 -5.16 18.41 -8.06
C SER A 506 -5.24 17.39 -9.23
N ASN A 507 -5.46 16.10 -8.96
CA ASN A 507 -5.49 15.01 -9.92
C ASN A 507 -6.77 14.12 -9.94
N ARG A 508 -7.83 14.36 -9.15
CA ARG A 508 -9.06 13.52 -9.24
C ARG A 508 -10.09 14.07 -10.24
N SER A 509 -10.78 13.18 -10.94
CA SER A 509 -11.93 13.48 -11.80
C SER A 509 -13.20 12.81 -11.29
N ILE A 510 -14.37 13.25 -11.74
CA ILE A 510 -15.64 12.62 -11.42
C ILE A 510 -15.93 11.51 -12.43
N ALA A 511 -16.13 10.30 -11.92
CA ALA A 511 -16.38 9.08 -12.70
C ALA A 511 -17.88 8.81 -12.90
N GLY A 512 -18.74 9.34 -12.04
CA GLY A 512 -20.18 9.10 -12.08
C GLY A 512 -20.92 9.79 -10.94
N PHE A 513 -22.20 9.49 -10.81
CA PHE A 513 -23.10 10.10 -9.83
C PHE A 513 -23.85 9.04 -9.02
N TYR A 514 -24.38 9.44 -7.89
CA TYR A 514 -25.46 8.75 -7.17
C TYR A 514 -26.46 9.81 -6.71
N ALA A 515 -27.72 9.44 -6.55
CA ALA A 515 -28.77 10.42 -6.31
C ALA A 515 -29.85 9.90 -5.37
N ARG A 516 -30.61 10.84 -4.80
CA ARG A 516 -31.96 10.56 -4.34
C ARG A 516 -32.93 11.29 -5.25
N ALA A 517 -33.95 10.60 -5.76
CA ALA A 517 -34.89 11.19 -6.69
C ALA A 517 -36.32 10.65 -6.50
N GLY A 518 -37.29 11.52 -6.75
CA GLY A 518 -38.72 11.23 -6.87
C GLY A 518 -39.23 11.82 -8.18
N GLU A 519 -40.17 12.77 -8.11
CA GLU A 519 -40.60 13.56 -9.28
C GLU A 519 -39.51 14.52 -9.79
N ALA A 520 -38.53 14.86 -8.95
CA ALA A 520 -37.32 15.58 -9.33
C ALA A 520 -36.11 14.99 -8.60
N VAL A 521 -34.90 15.41 -8.97
CA VAL A 521 -33.69 15.05 -8.24
C VAL A 521 -33.69 15.78 -6.90
N ASN A 522 -33.82 15.04 -5.81
CA ASN A 522 -33.86 15.59 -4.44
C ASN A 522 -32.45 15.89 -3.91
N ALA A 523 -31.51 14.99 -4.18
CA ALA A 523 -30.12 15.14 -3.77
C ALA A 523 -29.19 14.45 -4.77
N LEU A 524 -27.99 15.02 -4.96
CA LEU A 524 -26.97 14.50 -5.88
C LEU A 524 -25.66 14.31 -5.13
N GLY A 525 -24.95 13.23 -5.44
CA GLY A 525 -23.59 12.95 -5.00
C GLY A 525 -22.73 12.50 -6.17
N VAL A 526 -21.42 12.48 -5.98
CA VAL A 526 -20.44 12.15 -7.04
C VAL A 526 -19.51 11.01 -6.63
N TYR A 527 -19.15 10.21 -7.64
CA TYR A 527 -18.06 9.25 -7.58
C TYR A 527 -16.79 9.89 -8.11
N TYR A 528 -15.72 9.87 -7.33
CA TYR A 528 -14.40 10.27 -7.81
C TYR A 528 -13.63 9.09 -8.39
N THR A 529 -12.89 9.36 -9.47
CA THR A 529 -11.82 8.49 -9.92
C THR A 529 -10.74 8.44 -8.84
N PRO A 530 -10.14 7.26 -8.62
CA PRO A 530 -8.97 7.13 -7.76
C PRO A 530 -7.85 8.05 -8.26
N GLU A 531 -7.04 8.61 -7.36
CA GLU A 531 -5.86 9.39 -7.76
C GLU A 531 -4.90 8.53 -8.58
N ASN A 532 -4.57 9.03 -9.78
CA ASN A 532 -3.51 8.48 -10.64
C ASN A 532 -2.14 8.55 -9.97
#